data_AF-A0A2N2G411-F1
#
_entry.id   AF-A0A2N2G411-F1
#
_cell.length_a   1.000
_cell.length_b   1.000
_cell.length_c   1.000
_cell.angle_alpha   90.00
_cell.angle_beta   90.00
_cell.angle_gamma   90.00
#
_symmetry.space_group_name_H-M   'P 1'
#
loop_
_entity.id
_entity.type
_entity.pdbx_description
1 polymer ?
#
loop_
_entity_poly.entity_id
_entity_poly.type
_entity_poly.pdbx_seq_one_letter_code
_entity_poly.pdbx_strand_id
1 'polypeptide(L)'
;LENGLLEFIPGSHTMPFSKEQFDAQSNFLDNHPLNKELIKTKVHTNLEQGDVVLFHCKTLHHAHKNSTNTPKISFVYTVRALSNHPIKNTRSDFEEHILK
;
A
#
# COMPACT_ATOMS: atom_id res chain seq x y z
N LEU A 1 9.65 10.66 -8.60
CA LEU A 1 8.62 9.71 -9.11
C LEU A 1 9.16 8.77 -10.18
N GLU A 2 10.05 9.24 -11.06
CA GLU A 2 10.60 8.49 -12.21
C GLU A 2 11.15 7.09 -11.90
N ASN A 3 11.71 6.87 -10.71
CA ASN A 3 12.24 5.57 -10.29
C ASN A 3 11.18 4.60 -9.73
N GLY A 4 9.90 4.92 -9.84
CA GLY A 4 8.81 4.13 -9.28
C GLY A 4 8.62 4.33 -7.77
N LEU A 5 8.73 5.57 -7.30
CA LEU A 5 8.49 5.94 -5.91
C LEU A 5 7.03 5.67 -5.50
N LEU A 6 6.81 5.38 -4.21
CA LEU A 6 5.47 5.24 -3.63
C LEU A 6 4.84 6.62 -3.37
N GLU A 7 3.56 6.71 -3.68
CA GLU A 7 2.66 7.76 -3.21
C GLU A 7 1.68 7.17 -2.19
N PHE A 8 1.23 7.99 -1.25
CA PHE A 8 0.28 7.63 -0.21
C PHE A 8 -0.83 8.66 -0.13
N ILE A 9 -2.05 8.25 0.20
CA ILE A 9 -3.14 9.16 0.55
C ILE A 9 -3.25 9.20 2.09
N PRO A 10 -2.87 10.32 2.74
CA PRO A 10 -2.89 10.41 4.19
C PRO A 10 -4.29 10.17 4.78
N GLY A 11 -4.37 9.48 5.92
CA GLY A 11 -5.63 9.20 6.62
C GLY A 11 -6.55 8.16 5.98
N SER A 12 -6.26 7.70 4.75
CA SER A 12 -7.12 6.76 4.02
C SER A 12 -7.37 5.42 4.73
N HIS A 13 -6.46 4.97 5.60
CA HIS A 13 -6.58 3.71 6.33
C HIS A 13 -7.77 3.63 7.30
N THR A 14 -8.28 4.77 7.76
CA THR A 14 -9.48 4.86 8.61
C THR A 14 -10.72 5.29 7.85
N MET A 15 -10.60 5.64 6.57
CA MET A 15 -11.75 6.07 5.78
C MET A 15 -12.64 4.88 5.38
N PRO A 16 -13.97 5.07 5.34
CA PRO A 16 -14.86 4.10 4.73
C PRO A 16 -14.80 4.23 3.20
N PHE A 17 -14.77 3.09 2.51
CA PHE A 17 -14.86 3.03 1.06
C PHE A 17 -15.93 2.01 0.66
N SER A 18 -16.66 2.31 -0.41
CA SER A 18 -17.61 1.38 -1.01
C SER A 18 -16.91 0.45 -2.01
N LYS A 19 -17.54 -0.68 -2.35
CA LYS A 19 -16.93 -1.67 -3.27
C LYS A 19 -16.77 -1.11 -4.68
N GLU A 20 -17.63 -0.19 -5.09
CA GLU A 20 -17.65 0.44 -6.41
C GLU A 20 -16.45 1.38 -6.63
N GLN A 21 -15.75 1.75 -5.56
CA GLN A 21 -14.51 2.53 -5.63
C GLN A 21 -13.30 1.67 -6.00
N PHE A 22 -13.46 0.35 -6.10
CA PHE A 22 -12.40 -0.59 -6.43
C PHE A 22 -12.77 -1.46 -7.64
N ASP A 23 -11.75 -1.95 -8.34
CA ASP A 23 -11.94 -2.99 -9.35
C ASP A 23 -12.08 -4.39 -8.70
N ALA A 24 -12.26 -5.42 -9.54
CA ALA A 24 -12.39 -6.81 -9.10
C ALA A 24 -11.14 -7.37 -8.40
N GLN A 25 -9.97 -6.73 -8.57
CA GLN A 25 -8.71 -7.09 -7.93
C GLN A 25 -8.43 -6.22 -6.69
N SER A 26 -9.40 -5.42 -6.25
CA SER A 26 -9.28 -4.47 -5.13
C SER A 26 -8.30 -3.31 -5.36
N ASN A 27 -8.03 -2.94 -6.62
CA ASN A 27 -7.31 -1.70 -6.93
C ASN A 27 -8.26 -0.50 -6.87
N PHE A 28 -7.80 0.61 -6.30
CA PHE A 28 -8.58 1.84 -6.22
C PHE A 28 -8.73 2.46 -7.62
N LEU A 29 -9.96 2.76 -8.03
CA LEU A 29 -10.25 3.21 -9.39
C LEU A 29 -9.94 4.70 -9.61
N ASP A 30 -9.03 5.02 -10.52
CA ASP A 30 -8.66 6.42 -10.83
C ASP A 30 -9.83 7.27 -11.35
N ASN A 31 -10.72 6.64 -12.12
CA ASN A 31 -11.79 7.34 -12.82
C ASN A 31 -13.10 7.46 -12.01
N HIS A 32 -13.18 6.81 -10.85
CA HIS A 32 -14.38 6.87 -10.02
C HIS A 32 -14.54 8.29 -9.45
N PRO A 33 -15.73 8.93 -9.54
CA PRO A 33 -15.91 10.33 -9.13
C PRO A 33 -15.47 10.64 -7.70
N LEU A 34 -15.78 9.75 -6.74
CA LEU A 34 -15.37 9.92 -5.34
C LEU A 34 -13.86 9.74 -5.11
N ASN A 35 -13.18 9.01 -5.99
CA ASN A 35 -11.77 8.70 -5.85
C ASN A 35 -10.90 9.84 -6.36
N LYS A 36 -11.33 10.52 -7.43
CA LYS A 36 -10.57 11.60 -8.08
C LYS A 36 -10.14 12.69 -7.11
N GLU A 37 -11.04 13.18 -6.26
CA GLU A 37 -10.70 14.22 -5.29
C GLU A 37 -9.72 13.70 -4.24
N LEU A 38 -9.89 12.45 -3.79
CA LEU A 38 -9.00 11.86 -2.81
C LEU A 38 -7.59 11.62 -3.39
N ILE A 39 -7.48 11.18 -4.65
CA ILE A 39 -6.20 10.95 -5.33
C ILE A 39 -5.38 12.25 -5.43
N LYS A 40 -6.02 13.42 -5.57
CA LYS A 40 -5.31 14.71 -5.58
C LYS A 40 -4.58 15.01 -4.27
N THR A 41 -4.99 14.38 -3.16
CA THR A 41 -4.38 14.58 -1.83
C THR A 41 -3.15 13.70 -1.59
N LYS A 42 -2.75 12.90 -2.58
CA LYS A 42 -1.61 12.01 -2.46
C LYS A 42 -0.31 12.78 -2.19
N VAL A 43 0.54 12.19 -1.36
CA VAL A 43 1.84 12.72 -0.99
C VAL A 43 2.92 11.69 -1.27
N HIS A 44 4.15 12.16 -1.46
CA HIS A 44 5.34 11.31 -1.53
C HIS A 44 6.50 11.99 -0.82
N THR A 45 7.51 11.18 -0.49
CA THR A 45 8.77 11.65 0.08
C THR A 45 9.88 10.85 -0.58
N ASN A 46 10.94 11.52 -1.02
CA ASN A 46 12.11 10.84 -1.54
C ASN A 46 12.75 10.02 -0.42
N LEU A 47 13.19 8.81 -0.76
CA LEU A 47 13.84 7.89 0.16
C LEU A 47 15.24 7.62 -0.36
N GLU A 48 16.21 7.67 0.55
CA GLU A 48 17.57 7.24 0.31
C GLU A 48 17.71 5.74 0.62
N GLN A 49 18.83 5.15 0.18
CA GLN A 49 19.12 3.75 0.51
C GLN A 49 19.23 3.57 2.02
N GLY A 50 18.41 2.67 2.57
CA GLY A 50 18.36 2.40 4.01
C GLY A 50 17.19 3.07 4.73
N ASP A 51 16.52 4.04 4.10
CA ASP A 51 15.29 4.63 4.64
C ASP A 51 14.14 3.62 4.67
N VAL A 52 13.27 3.77 5.67
CA VAL A 52 12.11 2.90 5.88
C VAL A 52 10.85 3.75 5.95
N VAL A 53 9.81 3.29 5.27
CA VAL A 53 8.45 3.82 5.42
C VAL A 53 7.59 2.78 6.13
N LEU A 54 6.97 3.20 7.23
CA LEU A 54 5.99 2.41 7.97
C LEU A 54 4.60 2.98 7.69
N PHE A 55 3.67 2.14 7.24
CA PHE A 55 2.30 2.55 6.96
C PHE A 55 1.30 1.43 7.25
N HIS A 56 0.06 1.79 7.54
CA HIS A 56 -1.01 0.83 7.81
C HIS A 56 -1.42 0.11 6.51
N CYS A 57 -1.72 -1.20 6.56
CA CYS A 57 -2.03 -2.01 5.36
C CYS A 57 -3.26 -1.52 4.55
N LYS A 58 -4.18 -0.79 5.20
CA LYS A 58 -5.34 -0.14 4.57
C LYS A 58 -5.04 1.24 3.96
N THR A 59 -3.83 1.77 4.11
CA THR A 59 -3.48 3.07 3.52
C THR A 59 -3.46 2.91 2.01
N LEU A 60 -4.25 3.70 1.30
CA LEU A 60 -4.18 3.77 -0.16
C LEU A 60 -2.79 4.26 -0.56
N HIS A 61 -2.13 3.47 -1.40
CA HIS A 61 -0.79 3.72 -1.88
C HIS A 61 -0.65 3.27 -3.33
N HIS A 62 0.26 3.91 -4.06
CA HIS A 62 0.50 3.61 -5.47
C HIS A 62 1.99 3.73 -5.77
N ALA A 63 2.54 2.74 -6.48
CA ALA A 63 3.91 2.80 -6.99
C ALA A 63 3.90 3.27 -8.44
N HIS A 64 4.68 4.30 -8.75
CA HIS A 64 4.86 4.74 -10.13
C HIS A 64 5.58 3.70 -10.98
N LYS A 65 5.39 3.77 -12.30
CA LYS A 65 6.25 3.04 -13.23
C LYS A 65 7.68 3.57 -13.12
N ASN A 66 8.66 2.67 -12.98
CA ASN A 66 10.06 3.03 -13.12
C ASN A 66 10.38 3.28 -14.60
N SER A 67 10.70 4.52 -14.95
CA SER A 67 11.08 4.97 -16.29
C SER A 67 12.59 5.12 -16.47
N THR A 68 13.38 4.75 -15.46
CA THR A 68 14.85 4.81 -15.51
C THR A 68 15.45 3.48 -15.97
N ASN A 69 16.75 3.48 -16.31
CA ASN A 69 17.50 2.26 -16.64
C ASN A 69 18.04 1.53 -15.41
N THR A 70 17.78 2.04 -14.21
CA THR A 70 18.29 1.47 -12.96
C THR A 70 17.15 0.84 -12.16
N PRO A 71 17.25 -0.45 -11.79
CA PRO A 71 16.26 -1.09 -10.93
C PRO A 71 16.16 -0.39 -9.57
N LYS A 72 14.93 -0.10 -9.15
CA LYS A 72 14.63 0.25 -7.76
C LYS A 72 14.21 -1.01 -7.04
N ILE A 73 14.96 -1.39 -6.00
CA ILE A 73 14.68 -2.58 -5.19
C ILE A 73 14.20 -2.11 -3.81
N SER A 74 13.11 -2.68 -3.34
CA SER A 74 12.57 -2.42 -2.00
C SER A 74 12.10 -3.74 -1.40
N PHE A 75 12.38 -3.94 -0.11
CA PHE A 75 11.88 -5.08 0.64
C PHE A 75 10.63 -4.67 1.40
N VAL A 76 9.58 -5.48 1.31
CA VAL A 76 8.32 -5.25 2.01
C VAL A 76 8.14 -6.35 3.03
N TYR A 77 7.94 -5.96 4.29
CA TYR A 77 7.61 -6.87 5.37
C TYR A 77 6.30 -6.43 6.02
N THR A 78 5.38 -7.37 6.23
CA THR A 78 4.09 -7.11 6.85
C THR A 78 4.08 -7.71 8.24
N VAL A 79 3.77 -6.87 9.23
CA VAL A 79 3.54 -7.31 10.62
C VAL A 79 2.07 -7.20 10.96
N ARG A 80 1.59 -8.10 11.82
CA ARG A 80 0.24 -8.07 12.38
C ARG A 80 0.30 -8.30 13.89
N ALA A 81 -0.66 -7.77 14.63
CA ALA A 81 -0.83 -8.11 16.03
C ALA A 81 -1.22 -9.58 16.20
N LEU A 82 -0.83 -10.20 17.32
CA LEU A 82 -1.19 -11.60 17.64
C LEU A 82 -2.71 -11.81 17.64
N SER A 83 -3.48 -10.80 18.02
CA SER A 83 -4.95 -10.79 18.02
C SER A 83 -5.59 -10.73 16.63
N ASN A 84 -4.84 -10.37 15.58
CA ASN A 84 -5.35 -10.27 14.21
C ASN A 84 -5.09 -11.59 13.46
N HIS A 85 -5.87 -12.62 13.73
CA HIS A 85 -5.64 -13.96 13.18
C HIS A 85 -5.81 -14.02 11.65
N PRO A 86 -4.98 -14.79 10.93
CA PRO A 86 -5.15 -15.01 9.51
C PRO A 86 -6.43 -15.80 9.24
N ILE A 87 -6.92 -15.68 8.01
CA ILE A 87 -8.04 -16.50 7.55
C ILE A 87 -7.51 -17.92 7.32
N LYS A 88 -8.15 -18.90 7.96
CA LYS A 88 -7.74 -20.31 7.87
C LYS A 88 -7.64 -20.80 6.44
N ASN A 89 -6.66 -21.68 6.18
CA ASN A 89 -6.39 -22.29 4.86
C ASN A 89 -6.11 -21.27 3.74
N THR A 90 -5.63 -20.08 4.09
CA THR A 90 -5.12 -19.11 3.10
C THR A 90 -3.61 -19.03 3.18
N ARG A 91 -2.97 -18.37 2.20
CA ARG A 91 -1.52 -18.12 2.23
C ARG A 91 -1.06 -17.41 3.50
N SER A 92 -1.94 -16.64 4.15
CA SER A 92 -1.63 -15.93 5.38
C SER A 92 -1.68 -16.81 6.63
N ASP A 93 -2.24 -18.02 6.54
CA ASP A 93 -2.31 -19.04 7.59
C ASP A 93 -1.14 -20.04 7.51
N PHE A 94 -0.07 -19.66 6.80
CA PHE A 94 1.17 -20.43 6.76
C PHE A 94 2.07 -20.07 7.95
N GLU A 95 3.12 -20.87 8.23
CA GLU A 95 4.03 -20.67 9.36
C GLU A 95 4.46 -19.21 9.53
N GLU A 96 4.24 -18.67 10.74
CA GLU A 96 4.57 -17.30 11.08
C GLU A 96 5.77 -17.24 12.02
N HIS A 97 6.64 -16.26 11.80
CA HIS A 97 7.69 -15.95 12.76
C HIS A 97 7.16 -15.00 13.84
N ILE A 98 7.05 -15.51 15.08
CA ILE A 98 6.66 -14.70 16.23
C ILE A 98 7.89 -13.95 16.73
N LEU A 99 7.88 -12.62 16.56
CA LEU A 99 8.87 -11.72 17.15
C LEU A 99 8.71 -11.75 18.67
N LYS A 100 9.80 -12.08 19.38
CA LYS A 100 9.87 -12.16 20.84
C LYS A 100 10.45 -10.89 21.44
#